data_AF-A0A967JIR2-F1
#
_entry.id   AF-A0A967JIR2-F1
#
_cell.length_a   1.000
_cell.length_b   1.000
_cell.length_c   1.000
_cell.angle_alpha   90.00
_cell.angle_beta   90.00
_cell.angle_gamma   90.00
#
_symmetry.space_group_name_H-M   'P 1'
#
loop_
_entity.id
_entity.type
_entity.pdbx_description
1 polymer ?
#
loop_
_entity_poly.entity_id
_entity_poly.type
_entity_poly.pdbx_seq_one_letter_code
_entity_poly.pdbx_strand_id
1 'polypeptide(L)'
;ALETAQRLTTIVLDKTGTITRGEPSLTDVIALGALGEDEVLALAASAERGSEHPLGEAIVGGARRRGVPLGEAADFEATPGLGIAATIG
;
A
#
# COMPACT_ATOMS: atom_id res chain seq x y z
N ALA A 1 7.33 -28.94 -27.02
CA ALA A 1 6.90 -27.71 -26.31
C ALA A 1 6.03 -26.83 -27.21
N LEU A 2 6.54 -26.34 -28.35
CA LEU A 2 5.78 -25.46 -29.25
C LEU A 2 4.54 -26.14 -29.88
N GLU A 3 4.70 -27.36 -30.42
CA GLU A 3 3.56 -28.15 -30.95
C GLU A 3 2.50 -28.47 -29.89
N THR A 4 2.91 -28.64 -28.63
CA THR A 4 2.02 -28.89 -27.49
C THR A 4 1.27 -27.62 -27.10
N ALA A 5 1.95 -26.47 -27.06
CA ALA A 5 1.35 -25.18 -26.76
C ALA A 5 0.31 -24.76 -27.80
N GLN A 6 0.53 -25.08 -29.08
CA GLN A 6 -0.40 -24.79 -30.17
C GLN A 6 -1.78 -25.49 -30.00
N ARG A 7 -1.82 -26.63 -29.30
CA ARG A 7 -3.06 -27.42 -29.12
C ARG A 7 -3.79 -27.12 -27.82
N LEU A 8 -3.28 -26.20 -26.99
CA LEU A 8 -3.93 -25.82 -25.73
C LEU A 8 -5.22 -25.04 -26.02
N THR A 9 -6.33 -25.49 -25.42
CA THR A 9 -7.63 -24.79 -25.47
C THR A 9 -7.98 -24.12 -24.14
N THR A 10 -7.30 -24.50 -23.06
CA THR A 10 -7.55 -24.02 -21.70
C THR A 10 -6.24 -23.74 -21.00
N ILE A 11 -6.15 -22.59 -20.33
CA ILE A 11 -5.03 -22.21 -19.47
C ILE A 11 -5.59 -21.86 -18.09
N VAL A 12 -5.01 -22.44 -17.05
CA VAL A 12 -5.28 -22.07 -15.66
C VAL A 12 -4.11 -21.23 -15.18
N LEU A 13 -4.40 -20.00 -14.77
CA LEU A 13 -3.40 -19.05 -14.30
C LEU A 13 -3.53 -18.88 -12.79
N ASP A 14 -2.39 -18.87 -12.11
CA ASP A 14 -2.35 -18.32 -10.76
C ASP A 14 -2.46 -16.79 -10.83
N LYS A 15 -3.02 -16.16 -9.80
CA LYS A 15 -3.23 -14.70 -9.81
C LYS A 15 -2.00 -13.97 -9.28
N THR A 16 -1.59 -14.29 -8.06
CA THR A 16 -0.60 -13.49 -7.32
C THR A 16 0.80 -13.78 -7.85
N GLY A 17 1.51 -12.76 -8.32
CA GLY A 17 2.84 -12.92 -8.89
C GLY A 17 2.86 -13.46 -10.33
N THR A 18 1.69 -13.81 -10.90
CA THR A 18 1.55 -14.24 -12.30
C THR A 18 0.69 -13.26 -13.10
N ILE A 19 -0.56 -13.02 -12.68
CA ILE A 19 -1.43 -11.99 -13.28
C ILE A 19 -1.17 -10.62 -12.62
N THR A 20 -0.95 -10.60 -11.31
CA THR A 20 -0.65 -9.39 -10.54
C THR A 20 0.81 -9.36 -10.09
N ARG A 21 1.32 -8.19 -9.72
CA ARG A 21 2.71 -8.03 -9.26
C ARG A 21 3.02 -8.75 -7.94
N GLY A 22 2.00 -9.16 -7.18
CA GLY A 22 2.18 -9.73 -5.84
C GLY A 22 2.50 -8.72 -4.74
N GLU A 23 2.62 -7.44 -5.09
CA GLU A 23 2.92 -6.34 -4.16
C GLU A 23 1.72 -5.37 -4.08
N PRO A 24 1.30 -4.95 -2.88
CA PRO A 24 0.26 -3.94 -2.73
C PRO A 24 0.69 -2.58 -3.26
N SER A 25 -0.29 -1.78 -3.71
CA SER A 25 -0.05 -0.40 -4.15
C SER A 25 -1.23 0.49 -3.77
N LEU A 26 -0.95 1.70 -3.26
CA LEU A 26 -1.99 2.70 -3.03
C LEU A 26 -2.68 3.07 -4.35
N THR A 27 -3.99 2.86 -4.43
CA THR A 27 -4.83 3.24 -5.58
C THR A 27 -5.58 4.54 -5.29
N ASP A 28 -6.38 4.54 -4.23
CA ASP A 28 -7.33 5.61 -3.92
C ASP A 28 -7.11 6.13 -2.49
N VAL A 29 -7.34 7.43 -2.31
CA VAL A 29 -7.44 8.05 -0.99
C VAL A 29 -8.78 8.75 -0.97
N ILE A 30 -9.64 8.39 -0.01
CA ILE A 30 -10.97 8.98 0.12
C ILE A 30 -10.97 9.76 1.43
N ALA A 31 -10.85 11.08 1.34
CA ALA A 31 -10.95 11.94 2.50
C ALA A 31 -12.41 12.13 2.92
N LEU A 32 -12.66 12.14 4.23
CA LEU A 32 -13.96 12.39 4.81
C LEU A 32 -13.92 13.68 5.64
N GLY A 33 -14.92 14.54 5.47
CA GLY A 33 -15.03 15.77 6.24
C GLY A 33 -14.15 16.90 5.70
N ALA A 34 -13.37 17.52 6.58
CA ALA A 34 -12.68 18.79 6.29
C ALA A 34 -11.26 18.64 5.76
N LEU A 35 -10.63 17.46 5.91
CA LEU A 35 -9.28 17.22 5.39
C LEU A 35 -9.33 16.91 3.89
N GLY A 36 -8.31 17.35 3.16
CA GLY A 36 -8.04 16.93 1.80
C GLY A 36 -7.42 15.53 1.72
N GLU A 37 -7.44 14.93 0.54
CA GLU A 37 -6.83 13.61 0.30
C GLU A 37 -5.33 13.58 0.64
N ASP A 38 -4.59 14.60 0.26
CA ASP A 38 -3.15 14.67 0.53
C ASP A 38 -2.84 14.86 2.02
N GLU A 39 -3.72 15.51 2.78
CA GLU A 39 -3.56 15.65 4.24
C GLU A 39 -3.81 14.31 4.94
N VAL A 40 -4.86 13.58 4.54
CA VAL A 40 -5.13 12.22 5.03
C VAL A 40 -3.96 11.30 4.68
N LEU A 41 -3.47 11.38 3.45
CA LEU A 41 -2.34 10.59 3.00
C LEU A 41 -1.06 10.94 3.75
N ALA A 42 -0.79 12.23 4.01
CA ALA A 42 0.37 12.67 4.78
C ALA A 42 0.36 12.06 6.19
N LEU A 43 -0.78 12.15 6.90
CA LEU A 43 -0.93 11.60 8.24
C LEU A 43 -0.73 10.08 8.26
N ALA A 44 -1.41 9.36 7.36
CA ALA A 44 -1.31 7.90 7.29
C ALA A 44 0.10 7.43 6.92
N ALA A 45 0.72 8.04 5.91
CA ALA A 45 2.08 7.69 5.49
C ALA A 45 3.14 8.08 6.52
N SER A 46 2.94 9.17 7.27
CA SER A 46 3.81 9.51 8.39
C SER A 46 3.74 8.46 9.50
N ALA A 47 2.55 7.99 9.86
CA ALA A 47 2.38 6.95 10.86
C ALA A 47 3.00 5.62 10.40
N GLU A 48 2.80 5.22 9.14
CA GLU A 48 3.29 3.96 8.56
C GLU A 48 4.80 3.96 8.26
N ARG A 49 5.51 5.08 8.45
CA ARG A 49 6.93 5.21 8.08
C ARG A 49 7.84 4.18 8.77
N GLY A 50 7.47 3.73 9.98
CA GLY A 50 8.20 2.72 10.75
C GLY A 50 7.62 1.30 10.66
N SER A 51 6.58 1.09 9.85
CA SER A 51 5.89 -0.19 9.70
C SER A 51 6.56 -1.06 8.65
N GLU A 52 6.79 -2.33 8.97
CA GLU A 52 7.27 -3.35 8.01
C GLU A 52 6.09 -4.06 7.30
N HIS A 53 4.86 -3.62 7.54
CA HIS A 53 3.70 -4.24 6.93
C HIS A 53 3.60 -3.86 5.43
N PRO A 54 3.39 -4.82 4.50
CA PRO A 54 3.35 -4.52 3.06
C PRO A 54 2.32 -3.46 2.64
N LEU A 55 1.23 -3.32 3.40
CA LEU A 55 0.24 -2.25 3.17
C LEU A 55 0.75 -0.87 3.61
N GLY A 56 1.49 -0.79 4.72
CA GLY A 56 2.12 0.45 5.19
C GLY A 56 3.16 0.93 4.18
N GLU A 57 4.01 0.01 3.68
CA GLU A 57 4.95 0.30 2.61
C GLU A 57 4.26 0.84 1.34
N ALA A 58 3.12 0.27 0.97
CA ALA A 58 2.33 0.72 -0.17
C ALA A 58 1.76 2.14 0.01
N ILE A 59 1.34 2.50 1.23
CA ILE A 59 0.86 3.84 1.59
C ILE A 59 2.02 4.84 1.54
N VAL A 60 3.14 4.54 2.20
CA VAL A 60 4.35 5.38 2.21
C VAL A 60 4.88 5.59 0.79
N GLY A 61 4.95 4.52 0.00
CA GLY A 61 5.33 4.57 -1.41
C GLY A 61 4.36 5.41 -2.24
N GLY A 62 3.06 5.32 -1.96
CA GLY A 62 2.02 6.14 -2.58
C GLY A 62 2.21 7.63 -2.31
N ALA A 63 2.42 8.02 -1.05
CA ALA A 63 2.68 9.39 -0.64
C ALA A 63 3.95 9.96 -1.31
N ARG A 64 5.04 9.17 -1.31
CA ARG A 64 6.30 9.54 -1.99
C ARG A 64 6.12 9.77 -3.49
N ARG A 65 5.35 8.90 -4.18
CA ARG A 65 5.06 9.08 -5.62
C ARG A 65 4.22 10.32 -5.91
N ARG A 66 3.32 10.69 -5.00
CA ARG A 66 2.48 11.91 -5.10
C ARG A 66 3.21 13.18 -4.66
N GLY A 67 4.43 13.07 -4.10
CA GLY A 67 5.18 14.21 -3.60
C GLY A 67 4.62 14.82 -2.32
N VAL A 68 3.82 14.05 -1.56
CA VAL A 68 3.21 14.52 -0.31
C VAL A 68 4.28 14.54 0.79
N PRO A 69 4.50 15.68 1.46
CA PRO A 69 5.47 15.78 2.55
C PRO A 69 5.00 14.98 3.76
N LEU A 70 5.94 14.26 4.39
CA LEU A 70 5.67 13.46 5.58
C LEU A 70 6.21 14.16 6.82
N GLY A 71 5.36 14.31 7.84
CA GLY A 71 5.73 14.74 9.18
C GLY A 71 6.48 13.66 9.98
N GLU A 72 7.03 14.05 11.12
CA GLU A 72 7.65 13.13 12.07
C GLU A 72 6.59 12.43 12.94
N ALA A 73 6.74 11.12 13.08
CA ALA A 73 5.91 10.31 13.95
C ALA A 73 6.59 10.10 15.31
N ALA A 74 5.83 10.33 16.37
CA ALA A 74 6.18 10.00 17.75
C ALA A 74 5.24 8.90 18.28
N ASP A 75 5.64 8.26 19.38
CA ASP A 75 4.83 7.26 20.10
C ASP A 75 4.28 6.13 19.20
N PHE A 76 5.11 5.66 18.27
CA PHE A 76 4.71 4.57 17.37
C PHE A 76 4.47 3.26 18.15
N GLU A 77 3.30 2.68 17.97
CA GLU A 77 2.92 1.37 18.50
C GLU A 77 2.26 0.52 17.40
N ALA A 78 2.68 -0.74 17.29
CA ALA A 78 2.05 -1.71 16.42
C ALA A 78 1.33 -2.78 17.24
N THR A 79 0.02 -2.89 17.07
CA THR A 79 -0.81 -3.93 17.69
C THR A 79 -1.13 -5.01 16.67
N PRO A 80 -0.59 -6.24 16.82
CA PRO A 80 -0.83 -7.33 15.86
C PRO A 80 -2.33 -7.60 15.64
N GLY A 81 -2.73 -7.65 14.37
CA GLY A 81 -4.12 -7.89 13.97
C GLY A 81 -5.06 -6.68 14.09
N LEU A 82 -4.58 -5.53 14.59
CA LEU A 82 -5.39 -4.31 14.72
C LEU A 82 -4.84 -3.15 13.88
N GLY A 83 -3.52 -2.96 13.83
CA GLY A 83 -2.88 -1.90 13.05
C GLY A 83 -1.80 -1.16 13.85
N ILE A 84 -1.60 0.11 13.52
CA ILE A 84 -0.62 0.99 14.16
C ILE A 84 -1.27 2.23 14.75
N ALA A 85 -0.61 2.82 15.75
CA ALA A 85 -0.92 4.14 16.29
C ALA A 85 0.36 4.98 16.35
N ALA A 86 0.25 6.27 16.07
CA ALA A 86 1.34 7.23 16.18
C ALA A 86 0.78 8.65 16.32
N THR A 87 1.58 9.54 16.91
CA THR A 87 1.29 10.98 16.99
C THR A 87 2.11 11.71 15.92
N ILE A 88 1.46 12.51 15.07
CA ILE A 88 2.14 13.30 14.03
C ILE A 88 2.14 14.78 14.45
N GLY A 89 3.33 15.40 14.43
CA GLY A 89 3.55 16.81 14.77
C GLY A 89 3.54 17.75 13.57
#